data_AF-A0A836RVQ4-F1
#
_entry.id   AF-A0A836RVQ4-F1
#
_cell.length_a   1.000
_cell.length_b   1.000
_cell.length_c   1.000
_cell.angle_alpha   90.00
_cell.angle_beta   90.00
_cell.angle_gamma   90.00
#
_symmetry.space_group_name_H-M   'P 1'
#
loop_
_entity.id
_entity.type
_entity.pdbx_description
1 polymer ?
#
loop_
_entity_poly.entity_id
_entity_poly.type
_entity_poly.pdbx_seq_one_letter_code
_entity_poly.pdbx_strand_id
1 'polypeptide(L)'
;MLDKVVIANRGEIALRILRACRELGIKTVAVHSTADRDLMHVRLADESVCIGPPPAAESYLNMPAIISAAEVTDAVAIHPGYGFLAENADFAERVENSGFVFVGPRPETIRLMGDKVEAIRAMKAAGVPCVPGSDGPLGDDPEENLRLAREIGYPVIIKAAGGGGGRGMRVVHSDATLLNAITLTRAEAAAAFGNDAVYMEKYLERPRHVEFQVLADGQGNAIHLGERDCSMQRRHQKVVEEAPAPGIGEEQRRRVGERCVQACLEIGYRGAGTFEFLYQDGEFYFIEM
;
A
#
# COMPACT_ATOMS: atom_id res chain seq x y z
N MET A 1 16.95 11.63 -19.38
CA MET A 1 16.80 12.48 -18.18
C MET A 1 15.54 13.29 -18.41
N LEU A 2 14.65 13.40 -17.42
CA LEU A 2 13.39 14.13 -17.56
C LEU A 2 13.69 15.64 -17.72
N ASP A 3 12.96 16.33 -18.57
CA ASP A 3 13.11 17.77 -18.80
C ASP A 3 12.00 18.59 -18.12
N LYS A 4 10.76 18.08 -18.11
CA LYS A 4 9.60 18.69 -17.46
C LYS A 4 8.64 17.64 -16.88
N VAL A 5 8.19 17.87 -15.64
CA VAL A 5 7.32 16.96 -14.87
C VAL A 5 6.05 17.70 -14.43
N VAL A 6 4.89 17.09 -14.68
CA VAL A 6 3.64 17.47 -14.00
C VAL A 6 3.59 16.82 -12.63
N ILE A 7 3.31 17.62 -11.61
CA ILE A 7 3.08 17.11 -10.25
C ILE A 7 1.57 16.98 -10.05
N ALA A 8 1.06 15.75 -10.15
CA ALA A 8 -0.36 15.42 -10.03
C ALA A 8 -0.80 15.30 -8.56
N ASN A 9 -0.46 16.29 -7.75
CA ASN A 9 -0.77 16.34 -6.32
C ASN A 9 -0.75 17.80 -5.82
N ARG A 10 -1.02 18.03 -4.53
CA ARG A 10 -1.09 19.36 -3.90
C ARG A 10 -0.37 19.38 -2.56
N GLY A 11 -0.21 20.59 -2.01
CA GLY A 11 0.26 20.77 -0.63
C GLY A 11 1.75 20.44 -0.47
N GLU A 12 2.09 19.75 0.62
CA GLU A 12 3.49 19.53 1.01
C GLU A 12 4.22 18.57 0.06
N ILE A 13 3.57 17.48 -0.36
CA ILE A 13 4.20 16.50 -1.24
C ILE A 13 4.51 17.09 -2.61
N ALA A 14 3.66 18.00 -3.09
CA ALA A 14 3.92 18.74 -4.32
C ALA A 14 5.16 19.63 -4.18
N LEU A 15 5.35 20.29 -3.02
CA LEU A 15 6.58 21.04 -2.74
C LEU A 15 7.81 20.13 -2.64
N ARG A 16 7.67 18.94 -2.05
CA ARG A 16 8.76 17.98 -1.90
C ARG A 16 9.26 17.49 -3.26
N ILE A 17 8.36 17.20 -4.19
CA ILE A 17 8.69 16.80 -5.56
C ILE A 17 9.32 17.97 -6.31
N LEU A 18 8.71 19.16 -6.22
CA LEU A 18 9.21 20.37 -6.87
C LEU A 18 10.66 20.68 -6.46
N ARG A 19 10.99 20.58 -5.17
CA ARG A 19 12.36 20.78 -4.68
C ARG A 19 13.35 19.81 -5.32
N ALA A 20 13.01 18.52 -5.39
CA ALA A 20 13.86 17.51 -6.03
C ALA A 20 14.04 17.78 -7.54
N CYS A 21 12.96 18.13 -8.25
CA CYS A 21 13.04 18.51 -9.65
C CYS A 21 13.96 19.73 -9.86
N ARG A 22 13.84 20.76 -9.02
CA ARG A 22 14.68 21.96 -9.08
C ARG A 22 16.16 21.63 -8.84
N GLU A 23 16.49 20.77 -7.89
CA GLU A 23 17.88 20.33 -7.64
C GLU A 23 18.48 19.58 -8.84
N LEU A 24 17.64 18.88 -9.60
CA LEU A 24 18.03 18.14 -10.80
C LEU A 24 17.94 18.97 -12.11
N GLY A 25 17.53 20.25 -12.03
CA GLY A 25 17.32 21.09 -13.21
C GLY A 25 16.12 20.70 -14.08
N ILE A 26 15.15 19.98 -13.51
CA ILE A 26 13.92 19.53 -14.17
C ILE A 26 12.83 20.58 -13.95
N LYS A 27 12.16 21.02 -15.03
CA LYS A 27 11.04 21.97 -14.94
C LYS A 27 9.80 21.31 -14.34
N THR A 28 8.95 22.11 -13.71
CA THR A 28 7.79 21.62 -12.96
C THR A 28 6.52 22.33 -13.36
N VAL A 29 5.45 21.54 -13.49
CA VAL A 29 4.09 22.02 -13.70
C VAL A 29 3.25 21.64 -12.49
N ALA A 30 2.73 22.64 -11.77
CA ALA A 30 1.78 22.40 -10.68
C ALA A 30 0.35 22.35 -11.23
N VAL A 31 -0.34 21.25 -11.01
CA VAL A 31 -1.80 21.22 -11.21
C VAL A 31 -2.51 21.75 -9.97
N HIS A 32 -3.63 22.45 -10.14
CA HIS A 32 -4.40 22.94 -9.01
C HIS A 32 -5.89 23.04 -9.30
N SER A 33 -6.72 22.93 -8.25
CA SER A 33 -8.12 23.33 -8.31
C SER A 33 -8.24 24.85 -8.30
N THR A 34 -9.42 25.39 -8.62
CA THR A 34 -9.68 26.84 -8.52
C THR A 34 -9.46 27.39 -7.10
N ALA A 35 -9.76 26.61 -6.07
CA ALA A 35 -9.54 27.00 -4.67
C ALA A 35 -8.08 26.95 -4.24
N ASP A 36 -7.26 26.15 -4.90
CA ASP A 36 -5.85 25.93 -4.54
C ASP A 36 -4.87 26.85 -5.30
N ARG A 37 -5.39 27.76 -6.13
CA ARG A 37 -4.61 28.67 -6.99
C ARG A 37 -3.49 29.41 -6.27
N ASP A 38 -3.73 29.79 -5.01
CA ASP A 38 -2.80 30.58 -4.21
C ASP A 38 -1.86 29.75 -3.32
N LEU A 39 -1.91 28.42 -3.39
CA LEU A 39 -1.05 27.56 -2.59
C LEU A 39 0.41 27.67 -3.01
N MET A 40 1.29 27.43 -2.03
CA MET A 40 2.73 27.62 -2.20
C MET A 40 3.34 26.77 -3.33
N HIS A 41 2.89 25.53 -3.51
CA HIS A 41 3.40 24.67 -4.59
C HIS A 41 3.08 25.22 -5.98
N VAL A 42 1.94 25.92 -6.15
CA VAL A 42 1.56 26.57 -7.40
C VAL A 42 2.47 27.77 -7.68
N ARG A 43 2.70 28.61 -6.64
CA ARG A 43 3.51 29.83 -6.76
C ARG A 43 4.99 29.57 -7.03
N LEU A 44 5.50 28.40 -6.63
CA LEU A 44 6.92 28.06 -6.74
C LEU A 44 7.26 27.24 -8.00
N ALA A 45 6.24 26.66 -8.66
CA ALA A 45 6.43 25.88 -9.88
C ALA A 45 6.77 26.79 -11.07
N ASP A 46 7.37 26.22 -12.10
CA ASP A 46 7.75 26.98 -13.30
C ASP A 46 6.51 27.36 -14.12
N GLU A 47 5.50 26.47 -14.14
CA GLU A 47 4.21 26.66 -14.78
C GLU A 47 3.10 26.06 -13.92
N SER A 48 1.85 26.47 -14.15
CA SER A 48 0.69 25.92 -13.44
C SER A 48 -0.54 25.78 -14.32
N VAL A 49 -1.32 24.72 -14.12
CA VAL A 49 -2.56 24.46 -14.86
C VAL A 49 -3.72 24.26 -13.89
N CYS A 50 -4.81 25.00 -14.11
CA CYS A 50 -6.06 24.79 -13.38
C CYS A 50 -6.79 23.57 -13.95
N ILE A 51 -6.97 22.52 -13.14
CA ILE A 51 -7.53 21.23 -13.57
C ILE A 51 -9.00 21.03 -13.19
N GLY A 52 -9.62 21.99 -12.52
CA GLY A 52 -11.05 21.91 -12.20
C GLY A 52 -11.49 22.70 -10.97
N PRO A 53 -12.77 22.55 -10.57
CA PRO A 53 -13.32 23.16 -9.36
C PRO A 53 -12.79 22.46 -8.08
N PRO A 54 -13.12 22.97 -6.87
CA PRO A 54 -12.56 22.49 -5.61
C PRO A 54 -12.78 21.00 -5.28
N PRO A 55 -13.89 20.34 -5.66
CA PRO A 55 -14.08 18.91 -5.39
C PRO A 55 -12.98 18.07 -6.04
N ALA A 56 -12.34 17.18 -5.27
CA ALA A 56 -11.25 16.34 -5.76
C ALA A 56 -11.67 15.44 -6.93
N ALA A 57 -12.90 14.91 -6.89
CA ALA A 57 -13.48 14.12 -7.97
C ALA A 57 -13.51 14.86 -9.32
N GLU A 58 -13.64 16.18 -9.29
CA GLU A 58 -13.70 17.04 -10.48
C GLU A 58 -12.34 17.70 -10.80
N SER A 59 -11.31 17.47 -9.96
CA SER A 59 -9.96 18.05 -10.11
C SER A 59 -8.86 16.99 -9.95
N TYR A 60 -8.32 16.77 -8.74
CA TYR A 60 -7.15 15.90 -8.52
C TYR A 60 -7.37 14.40 -8.80
N LEU A 61 -8.63 13.96 -8.91
CA LEU A 61 -9.01 12.60 -9.33
C LEU A 61 -9.49 12.56 -10.79
N ASN A 62 -9.48 13.70 -11.49
CA ASN A 62 -9.88 13.80 -12.89
C ASN A 62 -8.69 13.48 -13.79
N MET A 63 -8.53 12.19 -14.11
CA MET A 63 -7.42 11.68 -14.93
C MET A 63 -7.29 12.42 -16.29
N PRO A 64 -8.37 12.64 -17.07
CA PRO A 64 -8.29 13.41 -18.30
C PRO A 64 -7.70 14.81 -18.10
N ALA A 65 -8.13 15.56 -17.08
CA ALA A 65 -7.66 16.91 -16.84
C ALA A 65 -6.14 16.96 -16.54
N ILE A 66 -5.64 15.96 -15.79
CA ILE A 66 -4.21 15.86 -15.46
C ILE A 66 -3.39 15.47 -16.70
N ILE A 67 -3.86 14.53 -17.50
CA ILE A 67 -3.17 14.12 -18.74
C ILE A 67 -3.16 15.29 -19.74
N SER A 68 -4.28 16.01 -19.91
CA SER A 68 -4.33 17.21 -20.73
C SER A 68 -3.38 18.31 -20.21
N ALA A 69 -3.20 18.43 -18.89
CA ALA A 69 -2.22 19.36 -18.34
C ALA A 69 -0.77 19.00 -18.76
N ALA A 70 -0.43 17.71 -18.83
CA ALA A 70 0.86 17.25 -19.34
C ALA A 70 1.02 17.54 -20.84
N GLU A 71 -0.02 17.29 -21.64
CA GLU A 71 -0.02 17.56 -23.07
C GLU A 71 0.18 19.05 -23.39
N VAL A 72 -0.61 19.95 -22.79
CA VAL A 72 -0.56 21.38 -23.12
C VAL A 72 0.67 22.10 -22.60
N THR A 73 1.42 21.47 -21.70
CA THR A 73 2.65 22.02 -21.12
C THR A 73 3.91 21.34 -21.65
N ASP A 74 3.79 20.42 -22.60
CA ASP A 74 4.92 19.64 -23.13
C ASP A 74 5.73 18.94 -22.01
N ALA A 75 5.05 18.45 -20.97
CA ALA A 75 5.70 17.64 -19.94
C ALA A 75 5.93 16.22 -20.44
N VAL A 76 7.00 15.57 -19.99
CA VAL A 76 7.32 14.19 -20.41
C VAL A 76 7.01 13.15 -19.34
N ALA A 77 6.65 13.60 -18.14
CA ALA A 77 6.43 12.73 -16.99
C ALA A 77 5.39 13.31 -16.03
N ILE A 78 4.72 12.41 -15.32
CA ILE A 78 3.76 12.75 -14.28
C ILE A 78 4.19 12.07 -12.98
N HIS A 79 4.38 12.87 -11.92
CA HIS A 79 4.64 12.37 -10.58
C HIS A 79 3.39 12.51 -9.71
N PRO A 80 2.82 11.40 -9.19
CA PRO A 80 1.52 11.46 -8.51
C PRO A 80 1.61 11.79 -7.01
N GLY A 81 2.81 11.92 -6.42
CA GLY A 81 2.96 12.02 -4.96
C GLY A 81 2.42 10.78 -4.24
N TYR A 82 1.67 10.99 -3.16
CA TYR A 82 0.93 9.95 -2.43
C TYR A 82 -0.56 10.32 -2.33
N GLY A 83 -1.42 9.32 -2.13
CA GLY A 83 -2.87 9.52 -2.18
C GLY A 83 -3.35 9.89 -3.59
N PHE A 84 -4.58 10.41 -3.69
CA PHE A 84 -5.25 10.71 -4.97
C PHE A 84 -5.15 9.55 -5.97
N LEU A 85 -4.35 9.71 -7.03
CA LEU A 85 -4.20 8.75 -8.13
C LEU A 85 -2.87 7.97 -8.07
N ALA A 86 -2.07 8.12 -7.00
CA ALA A 86 -0.75 7.50 -6.89
C ALA A 86 -0.76 5.96 -6.96
N GLU A 87 -1.81 5.34 -6.43
CA GLU A 87 -2.02 3.89 -6.43
C GLU A 87 -3.16 3.48 -7.38
N ASN A 88 -3.54 4.36 -8.31
CA ASN A 88 -4.56 4.05 -9.30
C ASN A 88 -3.91 3.45 -10.55
N ALA A 89 -4.03 2.12 -10.73
CA ALA A 89 -3.42 1.43 -11.85
C ALA A 89 -3.91 1.92 -13.21
N ASP A 90 -5.20 2.24 -13.34
CA ASP A 90 -5.77 2.72 -14.60
C ASP A 90 -5.24 4.10 -14.98
N PHE A 91 -4.97 4.95 -13.98
CA PHE A 91 -4.29 6.23 -14.20
C PHE A 91 -2.85 6.00 -14.68
N ALA A 92 -2.07 5.17 -14.00
CA ALA A 92 -0.70 4.85 -14.42
C ALA A 92 -0.66 4.29 -15.85
N GLU A 93 -1.59 3.38 -16.19
CA GLU A 93 -1.69 2.79 -17.52
C GLU A 93 -2.05 3.83 -18.59
N ARG A 94 -2.99 4.75 -18.30
CA ARG A 94 -3.33 5.84 -19.21
C ARG A 94 -2.17 6.81 -19.42
N VAL A 95 -1.44 7.14 -18.35
CA VAL A 95 -0.24 7.98 -18.42
C VAL A 95 0.80 7.37 -19.36
N GLU A 96 1.12 6.09 -19.18
CA GLU A 96 2.10 5.38 -20.02
C GLU A 96 1.61 5.20 -21.47
N ASN A 97 0.32 4.88 -21.67
CA ASN A 97 -0.28 4.76 -23.02
C ASN A 97 -0.36 6.10 -23.76
N SER A 98 -0.45 7.21 -23.04
CA SER A 98 -0.37 8.57 -23.61
C SER A 98 1.08 9.00 -23.91
N GLY A 99 2.07 8.15 -23.68
CA GLY A 99 3.48 8.42 -23.99
C GLY A 99 4.24 9.18 -22.90
N PHE A 100 3.66 9.36 -21.73
CA PHE A 100 4.30 10.00 -20.58
C PHE A 100 4.93 8.97 -19.65
N VAL A 101 5.99 9.36 -18.94
CA VAL A 101 6.55 8.54 -17.86
C VAL A 101 5.72 8.70 -16.60
N PHE A 102 5.13 7.61 -16.11
CA PHE A 102 4.58 7.56 -14.75
C PHE A 102 5.72 7.38 -13.74
N VAL A 103 5.94 8.37 -12.87
CA VAL A 103 7.00 8.32 -11.85
C VAL A 103 6.51 7.51 -10.65
N GLY A 104 6.55 6.18 -10.79
CA GLY A 104 6.09 5.21 -9.81
C GLY A 104 6.16 3.77 -10.33
N PRO A 105 5.56 2.79 -9.62
CA PRO A 105 5.47 1.41 -10.08
C PRO A 105 4.68 1.27 -11.39
N ARG A 106 4.83 0.12 -12.04
CA ARG A 106 4.09 -0.17 -13.28
C ARG A 106 2.61 -0.45 -12.97
N PRO A 107 1.69 -0.21 -13.92
CA PRO A 107 0.26 -0.47 -13.73
C PRO A 107 -0.03 -1.89 -13.25
N GLU A 108 0.62 -2.90 -13.83
CA GLU A 108 0.48 -4.30 -13.43
C GLU A 108 0.86 -4.54 -11.96
N THR A 109 1.95 -3.92 -11.51
CA THR A 109 2.42 -4.00 -10.12
C THR A 109 1.45 -3.31 -9.17
N ILE A 110 0.89 -2.15 -9.55
CA ILE A 110 -0.13 -1.45 -8.76
C ILE A 110 -1.38 -2.33 -8.62
N ARG A 111 -1.84 -3.00 -9.69
CA ARG A 111 -2.98 -3.93 -9.63
C ARG A 111 -2.69 -5.11 -8.70
N LEU A 112 -1.50 -5.71 -8.84
CA LEU A 112 -1.08 -6.85 -8.04
C LEU A 112 -1.05 -6.52 -6.55
N MET A 113 -0.42 -5.40 -6.18
CA MET A 113 -0.27 -5.02 -4.77
C MET A 113 -1.52 -4.35 -4.19
N GLY A 114 -2.36 -3.74 -5.02
CA GLY A 114 -3.65 -3.17 -4.61
C GLY A 114 -4.73 -4.22 -4.29
N ASP A 115 -4.60 -5.44 -4.80
CA ASP A 115 -5.43 -6.57 -4.39
C ASP A 115 -4.79 -7.28 -3.20
N LYS A 116 -5.41 -7.18 -2.02
CA LYS A 116 -4.86 -7.75 -0.78
C LYS A 116 -4.63 -9.26 -0.84
N VAL A 117 -5.48 -10.01 -1.55
CA VAL A 117 -5.37 -11.47 -1.63
C VAL A 117 -4.22 -11.84 -2.55
N GLU A 118 -4.15 -11.24 -3.73
CA GLU A 118 -3.07 -11.48 -4.68
C GLU A 118 -1.72 -10.97 -4.15
N ALA A 119 -1.70 -9.84 -3.45
CA ALA A 119 -0.53 -9.30 -2.78
C ALA A 119 0.02 -10.28 -1.73
N ILE A 120 -0.81 -10.77 -0.81
CA ILE A 120 -0.39 -11.77 0.19
C ILE A 120 0.12 -13.05 -0.49
N ARG A 121 -0.56 -13.51 -1.56
CA ARG A 121 -0.12 -14.69 -2.32
C ARG A 121 1.26 -14.47 -2.94
N ALA A 122 1.48 -13.32 -3.58
CA ALA A 122 2.75 -12.96 -4.19
C ALA A 122 3.86 -12.84 -3.13
N MET A 123 3.58 -12.21 -1.99
CA MET A 123 4.54 -12.07 -0.89
C MET A 123 4.91 -13.41 -0.27
N LYS A 124 3.96 -14.33 -0.10
CA LYS A 124 4.23 -15.71 0.34
C LYS A 124 5.11 -16.44 -0.66
N ALA A 125 4.83 -16.33 -1.96
CA ALA A 125 5.64 -16.93 -3.00
C ALA A 125 7.08 -16.39 -3.01
N ALA A 126 7.25 -15.09 -2.73
CA ALA A 126 8.55 -14.42 -2.58
C ALA A 126 9.24 -14.68 -1.23
N GLY A 127 8.66 -15.49 -0.35
CA GLY A 127 9.22 -15.81 0.97
C GLY A 127 9.23 -14.63 1.94
N VAL A 128 8.40 -13.60 1.70
CA VAL A 128 8.16 -12.53 2.66
C VAL A 128 7.28 -13.08 3.79
N PRO A 129 7.64 -12.87 5.08
CA PRO A 129 6.82 -13.31 6.20
C PRO A 129 5.43 -12.66 6.15
N CYS A 130 4.38 -13.44 5.93
CA CYS A 130 2.99 -12.99 5.95
C CYS A 130 2.28 -13.48 7.21
N VAL A 131 1.16 -12.85 7.58
CA VAL A 131 0.32 -13.33 8.69
C VAL A 131 -0.04 -14.80 8.43
N PRO A 132 0.30 -15.73 9.35
CA PRO A 132 -0.08 -17.13 9.23
C PRO A 132 -1.60 -17.24 9.19
N GLY A 133 -2.13 -18.05 8.28
CA GLY A 133 -3.56 -18.18 8.09
C GLY A 133 -3.93 -19.48 7.40
N SER A 134 -5.21 -19.65 7.11
CA SER A 134 -5.76 -20.85 6.48
C SER A 134 -5.47 -20.96 4.98
N ASP A 135 -4.80 -19.98 4.37
CA ASP A 135 -4.46 -19.94 2.94
C ASP A 135 -5.64 -20.17 1.99
N GLY A 136 -6.83 -19.77 2.44
CA GLY A 136 -8.08 -19.93 1.74
C GLY A 136 -9.28 -19.94 2.70
N PRO A 137 -10.50 -20.06 2.16
CA PRO A 137 -11.70 -20.22 2.97
C PRO A 137 -11.64 -21.49 3.82
N LEU A 138 -12.13 -21.41 5.06
CA LEU A 138 -12.29 -22.58 5.92
C LEU A 138 -13.37 -23.49 5.33
N GLY A 139 -13.11 -24.79 5.33
CA GLY A 139 -14.07 -25.82 4.91
C GLY A 139 -15.05 -26.20 6.02
N ASP A 140 -15.91 -27.18 5.73
CA ASP A 140 -16.90 -27.70 6.68
C ASP A 140 -16.35 -28.80 7.59
N ASP A 141 -15.12 -29.26 7.36
CA ASP A 141 -14.44 -30.27 8.19
C ASP A 141 -13.95 -29.65 9.52
N PRO A 142 -14.54 -30.06 10.67
CA PRO A 142 -14.15 -29.53 11.97
C PRO A 142 -12.73 -29.89 12.40
N GLU A 143 -12.24 -31.08 12.05
CA GLU A 143 -10.92 -31.56 12.48
C GLU A 143 -9.81 -30.80 11.76
N GLU A 144 -10.00 -30.55 10.46
CA GLU A 144 -9.08 -29.75 9.67
C GLU A 144 -9.01 -28.30 10.17
N ASN A 145 -10.16 -27.69 10.46
CA ASN A 145 -10.21 -26.33 11.00
C ASN A 145 -9.48 -26.23 12.36
N LEU A 146 -9.61 -27.23 13.22
CA LEU A 146 -8.89 -27.30 14.50
C LEU A 146 -7.38 -27.50 14.29
N ARG A 147 -6.97 -28.35 13.33
CA ARG A 147 -5.55 -28.55 12.97
C ARG A 147 -4.93 -27.24 12.50
N LEU A 148 -5.57 -26.54 11.57
CA LEU A 148 -5.12 -25.25 11.06
C LEU A 148 -4.98 -24.21 12.19
N ALA A 149 -5.95 -24.12 13.09
CA ALA A 149 -5.88 -23.18 14.20
C ALA A 149 -4.71 -23.46 15.16
N ARG A 150 -4.38 -24.74 15.39
CA ARG A 150 -3.21 -25.13 16.20
C ARG A 150 -1.89 -24.85 15.49
N GLU A 151 -1.83 -25.05 14.17
CA GLU A 151 -0.66 -24.73 13.35
C GLU A 151 -0.38 -23.22 13.27
N ILE A 152 -1.43 -22.42 13.10
CA ILE A 152 -1.35 -20.95 13.17
C ILE A 152 -1.00 -20.51 14.60
N GLY A 153 -1.56 -21.21 15.60
CA GLY A 153 -1.41 -20.95 17.02
C GLY A 153 -2.34 -19.86 17.52
N TYR A 154 -2.98 -20.08 18.67
CA TYR A 154 -3.88 -19.11 19.30
C TYR A 154 -3.17 -17.87 19.88
N PRO A 155 -3.87 -16.73 20.03
CA PRO A 155 -5.21 -16.47 19.51
C PRO A 155 -5.22 -16.35 17.98
N VAL A 156 -6.33 -16.74 17.37
CA VAL A 156 -6.61 -16.61 15.94
C VAL A 156 -7.82 -15.71 15.74
N ILE A 157 -7.96 -15.12 14.56
CA ILE A 157 -9.12 -14.32 14.17
C ILE A 157 -9.78 -14.96 12.95
N ILE A 158 -11.09 -15.19 13.04
CA ILE A 158 -11.93 -15.60 11.91
C ILE A 158 -12.43 -14.33 11.23
N LYS A 159 -12.28 -14.22 9.91
CA LYS A 159 -12.67 -13.04 9.14
C LYS A 159 -13.55 -13.43 7.95
N ALA A 160 -14.56 -12.63 7.66
CA ALA A 160 -15.36 -12.74 6.44
C ALA A 160 -14.53 -12.32 5.22
N ALA A 161 -14.57 -13.12 4.13
CA ALA A 161 -13.82 -12.85 2.91
C ALA A 161 -14.26 -11.56 2.19
N GLY A 162 -15.55 -11.22 2.26
CA GLY A 162 -16.12 -9.99 1.70
C GLY A 162 -16.25 -8.82 2.68
N GLY A 163 -15.72 -8.96 3.90
CA GLY A 163 -15.95 -8.00 4.99
C GLY A 163 -14.95 -6.84 5.04
N GLY A 164 -15.38 -5.70 5.61
CA GLY A 164 -14.55 -4.53 5.86
C GLY A 164 -15.07 -3.71 7.06
N GLY A 165 -14.19 -2.89 7.67
CA GLY A 165 -14.59 -1.94 8.72
C GLY A 165 -14.93 -2.56 10.09
N GLY A 166 -14.34 -3.70 10.44
CA GLY A 166 -14.51 -4.29 11.79
C GLY A 166 -15.69 -5.27 11.94
N ARG A 167 -16.49 -5.49 10.88
CA ARG A 167 -17.67 -6.37 10.90
C ARG A 167 -17.35 -7.74 10.31
N GLY A 168 -18.00 -8.81 10.79
CA GLY A 168 -17.73 -10.17 10.33
C GLY A 168 -16.35 -10.69 10.76
N MET A 169 -15.88 -10.33 11.96
CA MET A 169 -14.62 -10.87 12.51
C MET A 169 -14.78 -11.30 13.97
N ARG A 170 -14.15 -12.41 14.37
CA ARG A 170 -14.16 -12.92 15.76
C ARG A 170 -12.79 -13.44 16.17
N VAL A 171 -12.31 -12.97 17.32
CA VAL A 171 -11.09 -13.50 17.95
C VAL A 171 -11.43 -14.77 18.74
N VAL A 172 -10.60 -15.79 18.59
CA VAL A 172 -10.73 -17.10 19.20
C VAL A 172 -9.43 -17.39 19.94
N HIS A 173 -9.54 -17.79 21.21
CA HIS A 173 -8.37 -18.05 22.07
C HIS A 173 -8.11 -19.53 22.33
N SER A 174 -8.99 -20.43 21.87
CA SER A 174 -8.89 -21.87 22.14
C SER A 174 -9.73 -22.70 21.19
N ASP A 175 -9.37 -23.98 21.03
CA ASP A 175 -10.14 -25.01 20.30
C ASP A 175 -11.63 -25.03 20.67
N ALA A 176 -11.94 -24.93 21.97
CA ALA A 176 -13.30 -25.09 22.50
C ALA A 176 -14.31 -24.08 21.92
N THR A 177 -13.83 -22.92 21.48
CA THR A 177 -14.68 -21.84 20.94
C THR A 177 -14.57 -21.69 19.43
N LEU A 178 -13.65 -22.40 18.78
CA LEU A 178 -13.33 -22.22 17.36
C LEU A 178 -14.51 -22.51 16.43
N LEU A 179 -15.07 -23.72 16.50
CA LEU A 179 -16.11 -24.17 15.56
C LEU A 179 -17.36 -23.29 15.66
N ASN A 180 -17.76 -22.94 16.88
CA ASN A 180 -18.87 -22.02 17.11
C ASN A 180 -18.58 -20.61 16.53
N ALA A 181 -17.35 -20.10 16.70
CA ALA A 181 -16.96 -18.82 16.12
C ALA A 181 -16.98 -18.82 14.59
N ILE A 182 -16.56 -19.94 13.95
CA ILE A 182 -16.66 -20.12 12.50
C ILE A 182 -18.13 -20.05 12.06
N THR A 183 -19.00 -20.87 12.65
CA THR A 183 -20.44 -20.90 12.30
C THR A 183 -21.10 -19.52 12.44
N LEU A 184 -20.87 -18.84 13.56
CA LEU A 184 -21.42 -17.50 13.80
C LEU A 184 -20.90 -16.47 12.80
N THR A 185 -19.62 -16.55 12.43
CA THR A 185 -19.00 -15.61 11.48
C THR A 185 -19.50 -15.84 10.06
N ARG A 186 -19.67 -17.09 9.65
CA ARG A 186 -20.31 -17.41 8.35
C ARG A 186 -21.73 -16.88 8.26
N ALA A 187 -22.54 -17.09 9.29
CA ALA A 187 -23.92 -16.59 9.33
C ALA A 187 -24.00 -15.07 9.23
N GLU A 188 -23.12 -14.36 9.95
CA GLU A 188 -23.02 -12.90 9.87
C GLU A 188 -22.54 -12.43 8.49
N ALA A 189 -21.53 -13.11 7.92
CA ALA A 189 -21.00 -12.78 6.60
C ALA A 189 -22.06 -12.95 5.51
N ALA A 190 -22.81 -14.06 5.55
CA ALA A 190 -23.94 -14.31 4.66
C ALA A 190 -24.99 -13.19 4.74
N ALA A 191 -25.37 -12.79 5.95
CA ALA A 191 -26.39 -11.78 6.17
C ALA A 191 -25.94 -10.36 5.78
N ALA A 192 -24.66 -10.02 6.02
CA ALA A 192 -24.14 -8.67 5.80
C ALA A 192 -23.61 -8.46 4.38
N PHE A 193 -23.03 -9.49 3.76
CA PHE A 193 -22.26 -9.37 2.52
C PHE A 193 -22.75 -10.31 1.40
N GLY A 194 -23.76 -11.15 1.66
CA GLY A 194 -24.25 -12.13 0.67
C GLY A 194 -23.24 -13.22 0.32
N ASN A 195 -22.19 -13.36 1.13
CA ASN A 195 -21.10 -14.33 0.96
C ASN A 195 -20.72 -14.87 2.35
N ASP A 196 -20.87 -16.17 2.56
CA ASP A 196 -20.62 -16.83 3.84
C ASP A 196 -19.16 -17.31 4.00
N ALA A 197 -18.30 -17.09 2.99
CA ALA A 197 -16.90 -17.49 3.05
C ALA A 197 -16.16 -16.75 4.17
N VAL A 198 -15.49 -17.53 5.01
CA VAL A 198 -14.63 -17.04 6.10
C VAL A 198 -13.26 -17.70 6.02
N TYR A 199 -12.24 -16.99 6.50
CA TYR A 199 -10.86 -17.48 6.60
C TYR A 199 -10.32 -17.24 8.01
N MET A 200 -9.21 -17.89 8.34
CA MET A 200 -8.53 -17.78 9.64
C MET A 200 -7.16 -17.15 9.48
N GLU A 201 -6.79 -16.29 10.42
CA GLU A 201 -5.45 -15.71 10.52
C GLU A 201 -4.99 -15.68 11.98
N LYS A 202 -3.67 -15.55 12.18
CA LYS A 202 -3.10 -15.24 13.49
C LYS A 202 -3.67 -13.91 13.98
N TYR A 203 -4.15 -13.88 15.21
CA TYR A 203 -4.52 -12.63 15.87
C TYR A 203 -3.32 -12.06 16.61
N LEU A 204 -2.90 -10.86 16.21
CA LEU A 204 -1.85 -10.11 16.88
C LEU A 204 -2.52 -9.14 17.85
N GLU A 205 -2.33 -9.35 19.15
CA GLU A 205 -3.02 -8.58 20.20
C GLU A 205 -2.43 -7.19 20.36
N ARG A 206 -1.11 -7.07 20.30
CA ARG A 206 -0.37 -5.81 20.52
C ARG A 206 0.75 -5.65 19.49
N PRO A 207 0.44 -5.70 18.17
CA PRO A 207 1.45 -5.54 17.16
C PRO A 207 1.97 -4.10 17.14
N ARG A 208 3.27 -3.97 16.89
CA ARG A 208 3.85 -2.74 16.34
C ARG A 208 3.58 -2.69 14.84
N HIS A 209 3.47 -1.49 14.29
CA HIS A 209 3.42 -1.29 12.85
C HIS A 209 4.82 -0.89 12.41
N VAL A 210 5.49 -1.75 11.64
CA VAL A 210 6.85 -1.53 11.17
C VAL A 210 6.90 -1.71 9.66
N GLU A 211 7.56 -0.79 8.97
CA GLU A 211 7.55 -0.76 7.51
C GLU A 211 8.95 -0.61 6.92
N PHE A 212 9.24 -1.30 5.81
CA PHE A 212 10.54 -1.27 5.14
C PHE A 212 10.48 -0.43 3.87
N GLN A 213 11.36 0.56 3.75
CA GLN A 213 11.52 1.33 2.53
C GLN A 213 12.31 0.56 1.50
N VAL A 214 11.80 0.48 0.27
CA VAL A 214 12.52 -0.06 -0.88
C VAL A 214 12.67 0.98 -2.00
N LEU A 215 13.71 0.83 -2.79
CA LEU A 215 13.91 1.50 -4.08
C LEU A 215 14.31 0.47 -5.12
N ALA A 216 13.63 0.44 -6.26
CA ALA A 216 13.93 -0.45 -7.37
C ALA A 216 14.02 0.33 -8.68
N ASP A 217 15.01 0.02 -9.52
CA ASP A 217 15.22 0.72 -10.80
C ASP A 217 14.40 0.16 -11.97
N GLY A 218 13.74 -0.99 -11.77
CA GLY A 218 13.03 -1.73 -12.82
C GLY A 218 13.94 -2.36 -13.88
N GLN A 219 15.25 -2.44 -13.63
CA GLN A 219 16.30 -2.98 -14.49
C GLN A 219 17.07 -4.13 -13.81
N GLY A 220 16.49 -4.69 -12.75
CA GLY A 220 17.05 -5.82 -12.00
C GLY A 220 17.85 -5.42 -10.76
N ASN A 221 17.82 -4.15 -10.34
CA ASN A 221 18.42 -3.72 -9.08
C ASN A 221 17.36 -3.18 -8.11
N ALA A 222 17.50 -3.55 -6.85
CA ALA A 222 16.72 -3.00 -5.76
C ALA A 222 17.54 -2.94 -4.47
N ILE A 223 17.22 -1.97 -3.61
CA ILE A 223 17.81 -1.79 -2.28
C ILE A 223 16.72 -1.52 -1.26
N HIS A 224 16.99 -1.77 0.01
CA HIS A 224 16.18 -1.27 1.12
C HIS A 224 16.91 -0.13 1.83
N LEU A 225 16.15 0.85 2.35
CA LEU A 225 16.68 1.99 3.11
C LEU A 225 16.36 1.87 4.60
N GLY A 226 16.29 0.62 5.08
CA GLY A 226 15.89 0.29 6.45
C GLY A 226 14.38 0.38 6.67
N GLU A 227 14.02 0.40 7.94
CA GLU A 227 12.64 0.35 8.43
C GLU A 227 12.26 1.57 9.28
N ARG A 228 10.96 1.79 9.39
CA ARG A 228 10.34 2.80 10.25
C ARG A 228 9.36 2.15 11.19
N ASP A 229 9.30 2.64 12.42
CA ASP A 229 8.21 2.33 13.35
C ASP A 229 7.12 3.38 13.20
N CYS A 230 5.90 2.93 12.87
CA CYS A 230 4.71 3.75 12.69
C CYS A 230 3.58 3.30 13.65
N SER A 231 3.93 2.71 14.79
CA SER A 231 3.00 2.15 15.78
C SER A 231 2.21 3.22 16.53
N MET A 232 2.72 4.45 16.59
CA MET A 232 2.02 5.58 17.20
C MET A 232 0.89 6.07 16.29
N GLN A 233 -0.28 5.45 16.47
CA GLN A 233 -1.46 5.66 15.65
C GLN A 233 -2.66 6.16 16.46
N ARG A 234 -3.53 6.93 15.81
CA ARG A 234 -4.85 7.27 16.33
C ARG A 234 -5.90 6.89 15.30
N ARG A 235 -6.83 5.99 15.67
CA ARG A 235 -7.86 5.45 14.75
C ARG A 235 -7.26 4.87 13.46
N HIS A 236 -6.18 4.08 13.59
CA HIS A 236 -5.47 3.44 12.48
C HIS A 236 -4.81 4.42 11.48
N GLN A 237 -4.59 5.68 11.88
CA GLN A 237 -3.79 6.63 11.12
C GLN A 237 -2.48 6.90 11.85
N LYS A 238 -1.37 6.85 11.11
CA LYS A 238 -0.02 7.16 11.60
C LYS A 238 0.03 8.63 12.05
N VAL A 239 0.60 8.87 13.24
CA VAL A 239 0.70 10.21 13.85
C VAL A 239 2.14 10.60 14.09
N VAL A 240 2.97 9.65 14.51
CA VAL A 240 4.40 9.83 14.68
C VAL A 240 5.10 8.59 14.15
N GLU A 241 6.11 8.81 13.32
CA GLU A 241 6.95 7.79 12.73
C GLU A 241 8.42 8.02 13.13
N GLU A 242 9.14 6.95 13.45
CA GLU A 242 10.57 7.03 13.81
C GLU A 242 11.41 6.01 13.02
N ALA A 243 12.69 6.33 12.81
CA ALA A 243 13.62 5.48 12.07
C ALA A 243 15.03 5.52 12.70
N PRO A 244 15.71 4.38 12.87
CA PRO A 244 15.21 3.01 12.68
C PRO A 244 14.21 2.61 13.77
N ALA A 245 13.48 1.50 13.58
CA ALA A 245 12.53 1.01 14.57
C ALA A 245 13.25 0.52 15.84
N PRO A 246 12.89 0.99 17.04
CA PRO A 246 13.58 0.62 18.27
C PRO A 246 13.43 -0.88 18.58
N GLY A 247 14.47 -1.49 19.16
CA GLY A 247 14.44 -2.89 19.59
C GLY A 247 14.43 -3.94 18.48
N ILE A 248 14.65 -3.56 17.22
CA ILE A 248 14.84 -4.49 16.10
C ILE A 248 16.34 -4.61 15.81
N GLY A 249 16.87 -5.84 15.90
CA GLY A 249 18.28 -6.14 15.70
C GLY A 249 18.72 -5.96 14.24
N GLU A 250 20.00 -5.64 14.04
CA GLU A 250 20.56 -5.42 12.69
C GLU A 250 20.48 -6.66 11.80
N GLU A 251 20.73 -7.86 12.36
CA GLU A 251 20.58 -9.12 11.63
C GLU A 251 19.15 -9.32 11.12
N GLN A 252 18.18 -9.07 11.98
CA GLN A 252 16.77 -9.22 11.65
C GLN A 252 16.31 -8.19 10.61
N ARG A 253 16.72 -6.92 10.79
CA ARG A 253 16.50 -5.84 9.82
C ARG A 253 17.04 -6.20 8.45
N ARG A 254 18.28 -6.68 8.38
CA ARG A 254 18.92 -7.10 7.14
C ARG A 254 18.17 -8.27 6.52
N ARG A 255 17.84 -9.31 7.30
CA ARG A 255 17.10 -10.49 6.82
C ARG A 255 15.77 -10.12 6.17
N VAL A 256 14.97 -9.26 6.82
CA VAL A 256 13.64 -8.87 6.30
C VAL A 256 13.77 -7.86 5.15
N GLY A 257 14.69 -6.90 5.26
CA GLY A 257 14.98 -5.94 4.19
C GLY A 257 15.45 -6.62 2.90
N GLU A 258 16.36 -7.59 2.99
CA GLU A 258 16.82 -8.40 1.85
C GLU A 258 15.65 -9.19 1.22
N ARG A 259 14.71 -9.70 2.03
CA ARG A 259 13.51 -10.36 1.50
C ARG A 259 12.59 -9.40 0.76
N CYS A 260 12.38 -8.18 1.28
CA CYS A 260 11.61 -7.15 0.58
C CYS A 260 12.26 -6.78 -0.76
N VAL A 261 13.60 -6.69 -0.79
CA VAL A 261 14.38 -6.45 -2.02
C VAL A 261 14.18 -7.58 -3.03
N GLN A 262 14.28 -8.84 -2.62
CA GLN A 262 14.04 -9.97 -3.53
C GLN A 262 12.60 -9.97 -4.06
N ALA A 263 11.62 -9.72 -3.19
CA ALA A 263 10.21 -9.61 -3.61
C ALA A 263 10.02 -8.51 -4.66
N CYS A 264 10.66 -7.34 -4.51
CA CYS A 264 10.66 -6.29 -5.54
C CYS A 264 11.19 -6.77 -6.88
N LEU A 265 12.28 -7.55 -6.89
CA LEU A 265 12.88 -8.07 -8.12
C LEU A 265 11.95 -9.10 -8.79
N GLU A 266 11.33 -9.98 -8.02
CA GLU A 266 10.41 -11.01 -8.51
C GLU A 266 9.14 -10.42 -9.14
N ILE A 267 8.56 -9.38 -8.52
CA ILE A 267 7.35 -8.71 -9.04
C ILE A 267 7.66 -7.61 -10.06
N GLY A 268 8.93 -7.39 -10.40
CA GLY A 268 9.35 -6.35 -11.34
C GLY A 268 9.05 -4.92 -10.86
N TYR A 269 9.13 -4.68 -9.55
CA TYR A 269 8.84 -3.38 -8.93
C TYR A 269 9.75 -2.28 -9.49
N ARG A 270 9.19 -1.06 -9.63
CA ARG A 270 9.90 0.13 -10.14
C ARG A 270 9.55 1.33 -9.26
N GLY A 271 10.55 2.14 -8.93
CA GLY A 271 10.38 3.35 -8.14
C GLY A 271 10.55 3.10 -6.64
N ALA A 272 9.89 3.92 -5.83
CA ALA A 272 9.89 3.82 -4.37
C ALA A 272 8.63 3.13 -3.90
N GLY A 273 8.77 2.23 -2.92
CA GLY A 273 7.67 1.50 -2.29
C GLY A 273 7.96 1.22 -0.83
N THR A 274 6.94 0.80 -0.08
CA THR A 274 7.07 0.53 1.35
C THR A 274 6.38 -0.79 1.65
N PHE A 275 7.08 -1.77 2.21
CA PHE A 275 6.43 -2.99 2.71
C PHE A 275 6.00 -2.76 4.14
N GLU A 276 4.70 -2.87 4.42
CA GLU A 276 4.15 -2.68 5.75
C GLU A 276 3.95 -4.04 6.46
N PHE A 277 4.37 -4.09 7.72
CA PHE A 277 4.31 -5.28 8.56
C PHE A 277 3.68 -4.96 9.92
N LEU A 278 3.00 -5.96 10.46
CA LEU A 278 2.78 -6.07 11.89
C LEU A 278 3.96 -6.81 12.53
N TYR A 279 4.50 -6.28 13.60
CA TYR A 279 5.62 -6.84 14.34
C TYR A 279 5.22 -7.21 15.77
N GLN A 280 5.32 -8.48 16.13
CA GLN A 280 5.03 -8.97 17.48
C GLN A 280 5.92 -10.16 17.83
N ASP A 281 6.37 -10.25 19.08
CA ASP A 281 7.14 -11.38 19.62
C ASP A 281 8.38 -11.76 18.80
N GLY A 282 9.01 -10.77 18.16
CA GLY A 282 10.22 -10.99 17.36
C GLY A 282 9.95 -11.41 15.91
N GLU A 283 8.70 -11.38 15.45
CA GLU A 283 8.35 -11.80 14.09
C GLU A 283 7.63 -10.69 13.32
N PHE A 284 7.84 -10.67 12.01
CA PHE A 284 7.21 -9.74 11.06
C PHE A 284 6.10 -10.44 10.29
N TYR A 285 5.02 -9.72 10.02
CA TYR A 285 3.87 -10.21 9.29
C TYR A 285 3.38 -9.17 8.29
N PHE A 286 3.62 -9.40 7.01
CA PHE A 286 3.24 -8.53 5.91
C PHE A 286 1.74 -8.30 5.90
N ILE A 287 1.35 -7.04 5.67
CA ILE A 287 -0.05 -6.62 5.58
C ILE A 287 -0.38 -5.88 4.30
N GLU A 288 0.52 -5.04 3.79
CA GLU A 288 0.32 -4.25 2.57
C GLU A 288 1.66 -3.71 2.03
N MET A 289 1.63 -3.23 0.78
CA MET A 289 2.75 -2.55 0.12
C MET A 289 2.27 -1.31 -0.63
#